data_AF-Q8YUY7-F1
#
_entry.id   AF-Q8YUY7-F1
#
_cell.length_a   1.000
_cell.length_b   1.000
_cell.length_c   1.000
_cell.angle_alpha   90.00
_cell.angle_beta   90.00
_cell.angle_gamma   90.00
#
_symmetry.space_group_name_H-M   'P 1'
#
loop_
_entity.id
_entity.type
_entity.pdbx_description
1 polymer ?
#
loop_
_entity_poly.entity_id
_entity_poly.type
_entity_poly.pdbx_seq_one_letter_code
_entity_poly.pdbx_strand_id
1 'polypeptide(L)'
;MSKTPFEESQNANDELLGEYHFDYKKAKPNRFATHGGKQLLKVVVLDEDVAEVFTTPESVNKVLRALIKSMPKSANGDDTA
;
A
#
# COMPACT_ATOMS: atom_id res chain seq x y z
N MET A 1 27.93 -23.45 17.89
CA MET A 1 27.19 -22.21 18.18
C MET A 1 26.87 -22.20 19.67
N SER A 2 27.67 -21.50 20.47
CA SER A 2 27.44 -21.36 21.91
C SER A 2 26.25 -20.42 22.14
N LYS A 3 25.19 -20.95 22.76
CA LYS A 3 23.99 -20.19 23.13
C LYS A 3 24.32 -19.41 24.40
N THR A 4 24.59 -18.12 24.27
CA THR A 4 24.78 -17.23 25.42
C THR A 4 23.44 -17.08 26.15
N PRO A 5 23.37 -17.29 27.47
CA PRO A 5 22.16 -17.00 28.24
C PRO A 5 21.83 -15.52 28.09
N PHE A 6 20.64 -15.20 27.61
CA PHE A 6 20.09 -13.86 27.71
C PHE A 6 19.63 -13.71 29.16
N GLU A 7 20.48 -13.10 29.99
CA GLU A 7 20.09 -12.64 31.32
C GLU A 7 19.09 -11.49 31.10
N GLU A 8 17.80 -11.78 31.27
CA GLU A 8 16.75 -10.76 31.29
C GLU A 8 16.87 -10.01 32.62
N SER A 9 17.79 -9.06 32.68
CA SER A 9 17.91 -8.14 33.80
C SER A 9 16.64 -7.29 33.83
N GLN A 10 15.68 -7.67 34.67
CA GLN A 10 14.54 -6.85 35.05
C GLN A 10 15.05 -5.68 35.91
N ASN A 11 15.73 -4.73 35.26
CA ASN A 11 16.07 -3.48 35.88
C ASN A 11 14.77 -2.68 36.02
N ALA A 12 14.20 -2.66 37.23
CA ALA A 12 13.09 -1.76 37.56
C ALA A 12 13.47 -0.26 37.45
N ASN A 13 14.75 0.02 37.16
CA ASN A 13 15.31 1.34 36.85
C ASN A 13 15.67 1.49 35.35
N ASP A 14 15.18 0.61 34.47
CA ASP A 14 15.32 0.76 33.00
C ASP A 14 14.32 1.77 32.43
N GLU A 15 13.90 2.73 33.25
CA GLU A 15 13.12 3.86 32.81
C GLU A 15 14.07 4.87 32.16
N LEU A 16 13.79 5.20 30.90
CA LEU A 16 14.51 6.25 30.19
C LEU A 16 14.43 7.56 31.00
N LEU A 17 15.56 8.28 31.10
CA LEU A 17 15.59 9.60 31.73
C LEU A 17 14.51 10.50 31.10
N GLY A 18 13.97 11.45 31.88
CA GLY A 18 12.89 12.33 31.44
C GLY A 18 13.18 13.05 30.11
N GLU A 19 14.45 13.32 29.83
CA GLU A 19 14.96 13.95 28.60
C GLU A 19 14.71 13.13 27.32
N TYR A 20 14.53 11.82 27.44
CA TYR A 20 14.28 10.92 26.30
C TYR A 20 12.80 10.74 25.98
N HIS A 21 11.90 11.42 26.69
CA HIS A 21 10.46 11.46 26.41
C HIS A 21 10.15 12.46 25.28
N PHE A 22 10.61 12.14 24.07
CA PHE A 22 10.34 12.97 22.91
C PHE A 22 8.88 12.86 22.45
N ASP A 23 8.30 13.99 22.03
CA ASP A 23 7.01 14.04 21.37
C ASP A 23 7.16 13.57 19.91
N TYR A 24 7.14 12.26 19.70
CA TYR A 24 7.30 11.63 18.38
C TYR A 24 6.23 12.04 17.36
N LYS A 25 5.13 12.69 17.78
CA LYS A 25 4.14 13.26 16.86
C LYS A 25 4.67 14.49 16.12
N LYS A 26 5.66 15.19 16.67
CA LYS A 26 6.37 16.31 16.04
C LYS A 26 7.60 15.87 15.24
N ALA A 27 7.98 14.60 15.35
CA ALA A 27 9.10 14.05 14.61
C ALA A 27 8.77 13.93 13.12
N LYS A 28 9.81 13.88 12.29
CA LYS A 28 9.64 13.71 10.85
C LYS A 28 8.91 12.39 10.56
N PRO A 29 7.89 12.38 9.69
CA PRO A 29 7.19 11.16 9.31
C PRO A 29 8.16 10.08 8.80
N ASN A 30 7.96 8.85 9.27
CA ASN A 30 8.80 7.72 8.89
C ASN A 30 8.66 7.44 7.38
N ARG A 31 9.77 7.53 6.63
CA ARG A 31 9.80 7.27 5.18
C ARG A 31 9.45 5.83 4.80
N PHE A 32 9.63 4.89 5.73
CA PHE A 32 9.37 3.47 5.54
C PHE A 32 8.02 3.03 6.11
N ALA A 33 7.39 3.88 6.94
CA ALA A 33 6.01 3.63 7.32
C ALA A 33 5.17 3.79 6.06
N THR A 34 4.52 2.70 5.64
CA THR A 34 3.51 2.74 4.60
C THR A 34 2.46 3.74 5.05
N HIS A 35 2.40 4.90 4.38
CA HIS A 35 1.38 5.89 4.67
C HIS A 35 0.06 5.27 4.19
N GLY A 36 -0.67 4.63 5.11
CA GLY A 36 -1.91 3.87 4.86
C GLY A 36 -3.09 4.75 4.42
N GLY A 37 -2.88 5.63 3.45
CA GLY A 37 -3.89 6.61 3.02
C GLY A 37 -3.60 7.33 1.72
N LYS A 38 -2.38 7.27 1.15
CA LYS A 38 -2.21 7.66 -0.25
C LYS A 38 -2.58 6.45 -1.09
N GLN A 39 -3.71 6.55 -1.80
CA GLN A 39 -4.12 5.59 -2.82
C GLN A 39 -2.86 5.13 -3.55
N LEU A 40 -2.54 3.84 -3.44
CA LEU A 40 -1.39 3.26 -4.13
C LEU A 40 -1.56 3.66 -5.59
N LEU A 41 -0.65 4.50 -6.08
CA LEU A 41 -0.66 4.95 -7.46
C LEU A 41 -0.45 3.71 -8.31
N LYS A 42 -1.54 3.16 -8.84
CA LYS A 42 -1.50 1.97 -9.69
C LYS A 42 -1.00 2.41 -11.05
N VAL A 43 0.30 2.21 -11.28
CA VAL A 43 0.93 2.46 -12.58
C VAL A 43 0.65 1.26 -13.48
N VAL A 44 0.13 1.53 -14.68
CA VAL A 44 -0.09 0.53 -15.73
C VAL A 44 0.70 1.00 -16.95
N VAL A 45 1.48 0.11 -17.53
CA VAL A 45 2.22 0.37 -18.78
C VAL A 45 1.31 0.00 -19.94
N LEU A 46 1.19 0.91 -20.91
CA LEU A 46 0.49 0.68 -22.18
C LEU A 46 1.51 0.38 -23.27
N ASP A 47 1.10 -0.40 -24.26
CA ASP A 47 1.86 -0.57 -25.49
C ASP A 47 1.85 0.71 -26.34
N GLU A 48 2.83 0.84 -27.24
CA GLU A 48 3.07 2.06 -28.03
C GLU A 48 1.86 2.45 -28.89
N ASP A 49 1.26 1.48 -29.58
CA ASP A 49 0.08 1.64 -30.42
C ASP A 49 -1.15 2.14 -29.64
N VAL A 50 -1.32 1.67 -28.40
CA VAL A 50 -2.41 2.10 -27.51
C VAL A 50 -2.11 3.50 -26.94
N ALA A 51 -0.86 3.79 -26.62
CA ALA A 51 -0.45 5.07 -26.06
C ALA A 51 -0.57 6.23 -27.08
N GLU A 52 -0.35 5.97 -28.37
CA GLU A 52 -0.57 6.95 -29.43
C GLU A 52 -2.04 7.40 -29.52
N VAL A 53 -2.96 6.46 -29.34
CA VAL A 53 -4.40 6.73 -29.41
C VAL A 53 -4.93 7.34 -28.11
N PHE A 54 -4.42 6.88 -26.97
CA PHE A 54 -4.90 7.28 -25.65
C PHE A 54 -3.86 8.10 -24.87
N THR A 55 -3.88 9.41 -25.10
CA THR A 55 -2.93 10.35 -24.48
C THR A 55 -3.25 10.70 -23.03
N THR A 56 -4.45 10.39 -22.53
CA THR A 56 -4.87 10.68 -21.14
C THR A 56 -5.42 9.45 -20.43
N PRO A 57 -5.15 9.31 -19.12
CA PRO A 57 -5.70 8.21 -18.32
C PRO A 57 -7.24 8.26 -18.24
N GLU A 58 -7.84 9.45 -18.34
CA GLU A 58 -9.30 9.60 -18.39
C GLU A 58 -9.90 8.96 -19.64
N SER A 59 -9.28 9.16 -20.81
CA SER A 59 -9.73 8.60 -22.09
C SER A 59 -9.72 7.07 -22.07
N VAL A 60 -8.61 6.48 -21.58
CA VAL A 60 -8.49 5.02 -21.38
C VAL A 60 -9.61 4.50 -20.48
N ASN A 61 -9.77 5.09 -19.31
CA ASN A 61 -10.74 4.64 -18.32
C ASN A 61 -12.19 4.74 -18.83
N LYS A 62 -12.51 5.77 -19.62
CA LYS A 62 -13.84 5.94 -20.20
C LYS A 62 -14.18 4.82 -21.19
N VAL A 63 -13.24 4.47 -22.08
CA VAL A 63 -13.43 3.40 -23.06
C VAL A 63 -13.51 2.04 -22.37
N LEU A 64 -12.60 1.73 -21.45
CA LEU A 64 -12.63 0.46 -20.71
C LEU A 64 -13.94 0.28 -19.94
N ARG A 65 -14.46 1.33 -19.29
CA ARG A 65 -15.76 1.27 -18.60
C ARG A 65 -16.94 1.10 -19.55
N ALA A 66 -16.93 1.77 -20.70
CA ALA A 66 -17.97 1.61 -21.72
C ALA A 66 -17.99 0.18 -22.26
N LEU A 67 -16.81 -0.40 -22.49
CA LEU A 67 -16.66 -1.77 -22.94
C LEU A 67 -17.14 -2.78 -21.89
N ILE A 68 -16.76 -2.60 -20.61
CA ILE A 68 -17.28 -3.44 -19.51
C ILE A 68 -18.81 -3.40 -19.46
N LYS A 69 -19.43 -2.24 -19.74
CA LYS A 69 -20.89 -2.09 -19.74
C LYS A 69 -21.56 -2.77 -20.95
N SER A 70 -20.87 -2.83 -22.09
CA SER A 70 -21.41 -3.44 -23.31
C SER A 70 -21.07 -4.93 -23.43
N MET A 71 -20.08 -5.43 -22.70
CA MET A 71 -19.78 -6.85 -22.66
C MET A 71 -20.96 -7.63 -22.06
N PRO A 72 -21.34 -8.77 -22.65
CA PRO A 72 -22.28 -9.68 -22.00
C PRO A 72 -21.68 -10.09 -20.67
N LYS A 73 -22.44 -9.93 -19.58
CA LYS A 73 -22.03 -10.45 -18.27
C LYS A 73 -21.81 -11.94 -18.45
N SER A 74 -20.56 -12.39 -18.36
CA SER A 74 -20.27 -13.82 -18.39
C SER A 74 -21.06 -14.46 -17.26
N ALA A 75 -22.07 -15.24 -17.62
CA ALA A 75 -22.76 -16.15 -16.71
C ALA A 75 -21.79 -17.29 -16.38
N ASN A 76 -20.85 -17.01 -15.48
CA ASN A 76 -19.98 -17.97 -14.81
C ASN A 76 -19.68 -17.32 -13.46
N GLY A 77 -20.22 -17.75 -12.32
CA GLY A 77 -21.12 -18.85 -11.99
C GLY A 77 -21.05 -18.94 -10.47
N ASP A 78 -22.15 -18.65 -9.78
CA ASP A 78 -22.38 -18.94 -8.37
C ASP A 78 -23.91 -18.95 -8.18
N ASP A 79 -24.52 -19.98 -8.78
CA ASP A 79 -25.86 -20.43 -8.45
C ASP A 79 -25.71 -21.94 -8.17
N THR A 80 -25.09 -22.26 -7.04
CA THR A 80 -25.11 -23.59 -6.44
C THR A 80 -25.52 -23.44 -4.98
N ALA A 81 -26.80 -23.77 -4.76
CA ALA A 81 -27.44 -24.38 -3.59
C ALA A 81 -26.88 -24.08 -2.18
#